data_AF-A0A139MDU2-F1
#
_entry.id   AF-A0A139MDU2-F1
#
_cell.length_a   1.000
_cell.length_b   1.000
_cell.length_c   1.000
_cell.angle_alpha   90.00
_cell.angle_beta   90.00
_cell.angle_gamma   90.00
#
_symmetry.space_group_name_H-M   'P 1'
#
loop_
_entity.id
_entity.type
_entity.pdbx_description
1 polymer ?
#
loop_
_entity_poly.entity_id
_entity_poly.type
_entity_poly.pdbx_seq_one_letter_code
_entity_poly.pdbx_strand_id
1 'polypeptide(L)'
;MSDAIAHKDENYQHVQELRQAFLDGISDLDYYINGSQHKMPHVLNIGFPNQNNGILLTQLDLAGFAVSTGSACTAGTVDPSHVLSSIYGDDSPRLTESIRISFSELNTISEVQQLAQKLIEIVGK
;
A
#
# COMPACT_ATOMS: atom_id res chain seq x y z
N MET A 1 -17.99 5.98 28.50
CA MET A 1 -18.12 6.29 27.06
C MET A 1 -17.11 7.35 26.60
N SER A 2 -16.01 7.58 27.35
CA SER A 2 -15.01 8.63 27.07
C SER A 2 -13.69 8.05 26.55
N ASP A 3 -13.26 6.88 27.05
CA ASP A 3 -11.97 6.28 26.69
C ASP A 3 -11.95 5.71 25.25
N ALA A 4 -13.10 5.21 24.77
CA ALA A 4 -13.21 4.63 23.43
C ALA A 4 -13.10 5.67 22.28
N ILE A 5 -13.28 6.96 22.58
CA ILE A 5 -13.13 8.04 21.60
C ILE A 5 -11.68 8.54 21.62
N ALA A 6 -11.10 8.73 22.81
CA ALA A 6 -9.70 9.16 22.96
C ALA A 6 -8.70 8.18 22.31
N HIS A 7 -8.86 6.86 22.55
CA HIS A 7 -8.01 5.85 21.92
C HIS A 7 -8.19 5.75 20.40
N LYS A 8 -9.36 6.14 19.89
CA LYS A 8 -9.65 6.12 18.46
C LYS A 8 -8.89 7.23 17.74
N ASP A 9 -8.74 8.38 18.38
CA ASP A 9 -7.98 9.51 17.84
C ASP A 9 -6.47 9.26 17.90
N GLU A 10 -5.96 8.67 18.99
CA GLU A 10 -4.54 8.29 19.13
C GLU A 10 -4.12 7.20 18.12
N ASN A 11 -4.93 6.14 17.97
CA ASN A 11 -4.65 5.10 16.98
C ASN A 11 -4.71 5.64 15.54
N TYR A 12 -5.62 6.58 15.29
CA TYR A 12 -5.74 7.22 13.99
C TYR A 12 -4.52 8.09 13.68
N GLN A 13 -4.02 8.83 14.66
CA GLN A 13 -2.81 9.64 14.56
C GLN A 13 -1.57 8.77 14.31
N HIS A 14 -1.37 7.70 15.07
CA HIS A 14 -0.24 6.77 14.88
C HIS A 14 -0.25 6.15 13.49
N VAL A 15 -1.41 5.68 13.02
CA VAL A 15 -1.56 5.15 11.66
C VAL A 15 -1.27 6.20 10.58
N GLN A 16 -1.62 7.46 10.80
CA GLN A 16 -1.24 8.54 9.88
C GLN A 16 0.27 8.77 9.85
N GLU A 17 0.92 8.74 11.01
CA GLU A 17 2.38 8.86 11.12
C GLU A 17 3.10 7.71 10.42
N LEU A 18 2.62 6.47 10.59
CA LEU A 18 3.10 5.30 9.84
C LEU A 18 2.97 5.52 8.33
N ARG A 19 1.78 5.93 7.87
CA ARG A 19 1.55 6.21 6.44
C ARG A 19 2.48 7.31 5.92
N GLN A 20 2.69 8.38 6.68
CA GLN A 20 3.54 9.49 6.27
C GLN A 20 5.01 9.05 6.21
N ALA A 21 5.49 8.36 7.24
CA ALA A 21 6.85 7.81 7.27
C ALA A 21 7.12 6.88 6.09
N PHE A 22 6.13 6.08 5.67
CA PHE A 22 6.22 5.27 4.46
C PHE A 22 6.42 6.14 3.21
N LEU A 23 5.55 7.13 3.01
CA LEU A 23 5.57 7.99 1.83
C LEU A 23 6.85 8.83 1.74
N ASP A 24 7.32 9.36 2.88
CA ASP A 24 8.58 10.07 2.97
C ASP A 24 9.75 9.16 2.58
N GLY A 25 9.71 7.91 3.03
CA GLY A 25 10.73 6.90 2.73
C GLY A 25 10.81 6.49 1.26
N ILE A 26 9.72 6.58 0.50
CA ILE A 26 9.68 6.25 -0.94
C ILE A 26 9.61 7.49 -1.84
N SER A 27 9.85 8.69 -1.30
CA SER A 27 9.63 9.97 -1.99
C SER A 27 10.44 10.15 -3.29
N ASP A 28 11.56 9.44 -3.42
CA ASP A 28 12.40 9.44 -4.62
C ASP A 28 11.94 8.44 -5.71
N LEU A 29 10.96 7.58 -5.43
CA LEU A 29 10.41 6.64 -6.41
C LEU A 29 9.34 7.30 -7.28
N ASP A 30 9.25 6.86 -8.54
CA ASP A 30 8.09 7.18 -9.37
C ASP A 30 6.90 6.31 -8.93
N TYR A 31 5.85 6.94 -8.44
CA TYR A 31 4.64 6.26 -7.98
C TYR A 31 3.39 7.11 -8.18
N TYR A 32 2.23 6.45 -8.20
CA TYR A 32 0.93 7.12 -8.14
C TYR A 32 0.05 6.50 -7.06
N ILE A 33 -0.77 7.32 -6.42
CA ILE A 33 -1.76 6.86 -5.45
C ILE A 33 -3.11 6.75 -6.15
N ASN A 34 -3.78 5.61 -5.99
CA ASN A 34 -5.11 5.37 -6.54
C ASN A 34 -6.19 5.88 -5.57
N GLY A 35 -7.28 6.46 -6.10
CA GLY A 35 -8.49 6.91 -5.39
C GLY A 35 -8.43 8.30 -4.75
N SER A 36 -9.52 8.71 -4.08
CA SER A 36 -9.77 10.10 -3.64
C SER A 36 -9.11 10.49 -2.31
N GLN A 37 -9.12 11.79 -1.99
CA GLN A 37 -8.52 12.36 -0.77
C GLN A 37 -9.24 12.00 0.55
N HIS A 38 -10.49 11.52 0.50
CA HIS A 38 -11.27 11.14 1.69
C HIS A 38 -11.07 9.67 2.06
N LYS A 39 -9.82 9.24 2.23
CA LYS A 39 -9.49 7.84 2.53
C LYS A 39 -9.16 7.62 3.99
N MET A 40 -9.53 6.43 4.46
CA MET A 40 -9.06 5.88 5.71
C MET A 40 -7.51 5.87 5.71
N PRO A 41 -6.85 6.43 6.74
CA PRO A 41 -5.40 6.60 6.74
C PRO A 41 -4.66 5.26 6.74
N HIS A 42 -5.28 4.21 7.28
CA HIS A 42 -4.71 2.86 7.34
C HIS A 42 -4.62 2.16 5.99
N VAL A 43 -5.25 2.64 4.91
CA VAL A 43 -5.16 1.96 3.60
C VAL A 43 -4.52 2.87 2.56
N LEU A 44 -3.39 2.43 2.02
CA LEU A 44 -2.70 3.06 0.90
C LEU A 44 -2.77 2.13 -0.31
N ASN A 45 -3.39 2.59 -1.40
CA ASN A 45 -3.35 1.92 -2.69
C ASN A 45 -2.43 2.75 -3.60
N ILE A 46 -1.28 2.18 -3.93
CA ILE A 46 -0.17 2.82 -4.61
C ILE A 46 0.29 1.93 -5.77
N GLY A 47 0.60 2.52 -6.91
CA GLY A 47 1.18 1.81 -8.05
C GLY A 47 2.52 2.41 -8.46
N PHE A 48 3.36 1.55 -9.01
CA PHE A 48 4.71 1.89 -9.48
C PHE A 48 4.76 1.65 -10.99
N PRO A 49 4.96 2.69 -11.81
CA PRO A 49 4.98 2.55 -13.27
C PRO A 49 6.00 1.52 -13.74
N ASN A 50 5.61 0.70 -14.72
CA ASN A 50 6.41 -0.37 -15.33
C ASN A 50 6.78 -1.52 -14.38
N GLN A 51 6.23 -1.56 -13.15
CA GLN A 51 6.48 -2.64 -12.20
C GLN A 51 5.31 -3.62 -12.20
N ASN A 52 5.57 -4.90 -12.42
CA ASN A 52 4.54 -5.92 -12.31
C ASN A 52 4.23 -6.20 -10.84
N ASN A 53 2.97 -5.99 -10.45
CA ASN A 53 2.54 -6.09 -9.07
C ASN A 53 2.62 -7.52 -8.51
N GLY A 54 2.46 -8.56 -9.35
CA GLY A 54 2.62 -9.95 -8.96
C GLY A 54 4.06 -10.29 -8.59
N ILE A 55 5.03 -9.81 -9.38
CA ILE A 55 6.46 -9.95 -9.08
C ILE A 55 6.81 -9.18 -7.81
N LEU A 56 6.32 -7.94 -7.68
CA LEU A 56 6.55 -7.10 -6.51
C LEU A 56 6.02 -7.75 -5.23
N LEU A 57 4.81 -8.33 -5.27
CA LEU A 57 4.25 -9.10 -4.16
C LEU A 57 5.16 -10.26 -3.76
N THR A 58 5.57 -11.09 -4.72
CA THR A 58 6.42 -12.24 -4.44
C THR A 58 7.75 -11.81 -3.82
N GLN A 59 8.36 -10.73 -4.29
CA GLN A 59 9.62 -10.23 -3.74
C GLN A 59 9.46 -9.65 -2.32
N LEU A 60 8.34 -8.98 -2.04
CA LEU A 60 8.04 -8.45 -0.71
C LEU A 60 7.71 -9.57 0.28
N ASP A 61 6.96 -10.59 -0.15
CA ASP A 61 6.64 -11.78 0.65
C ASP A 61 7.92 -12.55 1.03
N LEU A 62 8.83 -12.76 0.06
CA LEU A 62 10.14 -13.35 0.31
C LEU A 62 11.02 -12.51 1.24
N ALA A 63 10.79 -11.19 1.32
CA ALA A 63 11.45 -10.29 2.24
C ALA A 63 10.76 -10.20 3.62
N GLY A 64 9.66 -10.93 3.82
CA GLY A 64 8.91 -10.98 5.08
C GLY A 64 7.82 -9.92 5.24
N PHE A 65 7.45 -9.21 4.17
CA PHE A 65 6.40 -8.18 4.20
C PHE A 65 5.09 -8.67 3.60
N ALA A 66 4.00 -8.52 4.35
CA ALA A 66 2.65 -8.83 3.88
C ALA A 66 2.00 -7.62 3.18
N VAL A 67 1.84 -7.70 1.86
CA VAL A 67 1.16 -6.70 1.01
C VAL A 67 0.14 -7.38 0.10
N SER A 68 -0.80 -6.61 -0.48
CA SER A 68 -1.87 -7.15 -1.34
C SER A 68 -1.96 -6.40 -2.68
N THR A 69 -2.51 -6.99 -3.75
CA THR A 69 -2.65 -6.34 -5.09
C THR A 69 -4.07 -5.98 -5.50
N GLY A 70 -5.06 -6.26 -4.63
CA GLY A 70 -6.48 -6.07 -4.96
C GLY A 70 -7.37 -5.84 -3.74
N SER A 71 -8.68 -5.97 -3.94
CA SER A 71 -9.75 -5.78 -2.95
C SER A 71 -9.84 -6.87 -1.86
N ALA A 72 -8.72 -7.49 -1.51
CA ALA A 72 -8.59 -8.75 -0.75
C ALA A 72 -8.71 -9.99 -1.66
N CYS A 73 -7.69 -10.86 -1.57
CA CYS A 73 -7.65 -12.23 -2.09
C CYS A 73 -7.70 -12.41 -3.61
N THR A 74 -6.53 -12.58 -4.23
CA THR A 74 -6.42 -13.32 -5.50
C THR A 74 -5.22 -14.27 -5.41
N ALA A 75 -5.40 -15.33 -4.61
CA ALA A 75 -4.51 -16.48 -4.61
C ALA A 75 -4.93 -17.40 -5.78
N GLY A 76 -4.23 -17.31 -6.91
CA GLY A 76 -4.31 -18.30 -8.00
C GLY A 76 -4.63 -17.77 -9.39
N THR A 77 -5.36 -16.65 -9.51
CA THR A 77 -5.58 -15.93 -10.77
C THR A 77 -5.37 -14.44 -10.50
N VAL A 78 -4.49 -13.79 -11.27
CA VAL A 78 -4.35 -12.32 -11.23
C VAL A 78 -5.56 -11.73 -11.95
N ASP A 79 -6.75 -11.85 -11.35
CA ASP A 79 -7.91 -11.18 -11.88
C ASP A 79 -7.77 -9.67 -11.61
N PRO A 80 -7.95 -8.82 -12.63
CA PRO A 80 -7.81 -7.38 -12.50
C PRO A 80 -8.74 -6.83 -11.40
N SER A 81 -8.29 -5.83 -10.66
CA SER A 81 -9.13 -5.19 -9.63
C SER A 81 -10.38 -4.59 -10.28
N HIS A 82 -11.56 -5.16 -10.00
CA HIS A 82 -12.85 -4.63 -10.48
C HIS A 82 -13.07 -3.14 -10.13
N VAL A 83 -12.53 -2.68 -9.00
CA VAL A 83 -12.62 -1.27 -8.58
C VAL A 83 -11.74 -0.40 -9.48
N LEU A 84 -10.48 -0.78 -9.70
CA LEU A 84 -9.59 -0.01 -10.57
C LEU A 84 -10.06 -0.06 -12.02
N SER A 85 -10.61 -1.19 -12.49
CA SER A 85 -11.07 -1.32 -13.87
C SER A 85 -12.32 -0.48 -14.12
N SER A 86 -13.22 -0.39 -13.13
CA SER A 86 -14.37 0.52 -13.18
C SER A 86 -13.98 2.00 -13.21
N ILE A 87 -12.85 2.36 -12.60
CA ILE A 87 -12.39 3.77 -12.50
C ILE A 87 -11.51 4.16 -13.69
N TYR A 88 -10.62 3.27 -14.14
CA TYR A 88 -9.56 3.58 -15.09
C TYR A 88 -9.66 2.81 -16.42
N GLY A 89 -10.61 1.87 -16.54
CA GLY A 89 -10.78 0.98 -17.70
C GLY A 89 -9.98 -0.33 -17.57
N ASP A 90 -10.43 -1.36 -18.29
CA ASP A 90 -9.85 -2.72 -18.27
C ASP A 90 -8.42 -2.79 -18.85
N ASP A 91 -8.05 -1.83 -19.72
CA ASP A 91 -6.72 -1.76 -20.34
C ASP A 91 -5.72 -0.91 -19.53
N SER A 92 -6.10 -0.44 -18.35
CA SER A 92 -5.25 0.45 -17.55
C SER A 92 -4.06 -0.29 -16.95
N PRO A 93 -2.81 0.21 -17.09
CA PRO A 93 -1.64 -0.38 -16.44
C PRO A 93 -1.77 -0.38 -14.90
N ARG A 94 -2.64 0.47 -14.35
CA ARG A 94 -2.94 0.52 -12.91
C ARG A 94 -3.45 -0.80 -12.36
N LEU A 95 -4.08 -1.63 -13.18
CA LEU A 95 -4.57 -2.94 -12.78
C LEU A 95 -3.45 -3.93 -12.44
N THR A 96 -2.29 -3.79 -13.09
CA THR A 96 -1.15 -4.70 -12.99
C THR A 96 0.06 -4.08 -12.30
N GLU A 97 0.02 -2.80 -11.98
CA GLU A 97 1.10 -2.06 -11.30
C GLU A 97 0.79 -1.70 -9.85
N SER A 98 -0.47 -1.80 -9.43
CA SER A 98 -0.91 -1.34 -8.10
C SER A 98 -0.80 -2.41 -7.02
N ILE A 99 -0.35 -1.99 -5.84
CA ILE A 99 -0.40 -2.71 -4.57
C ILE A 99 -1.21 -1.92 -3.52
N ARG A 100 -1.70 -2.63 -2.51
CA ARG A 100 -2.43 -2.13 -1.35
C ARG A 100 -1.67 -2.52 -0.09
N ILE A 101 -1.28 -1.49 0.65
CA ILE A 101 -0.63 -1.56 1.95
C ILE A 101 -1.66 -1.15 3.00
N SER A 102 -1.80 -1.99 4.03
CA SER A 102 -2.66 -1.72 5.17
C SER A 102 -1.79 -1.53 6.42
N PHE A 103 -1.91 -0.38 7.07
CA PHE A 103 -1.26 -0.07 8.33
C PHE A 103 -2.20 -0.35 9.50
N SER A 104 -1.68 -0.89 10.58
CA SER A 104 -2.40 -1.09 11.84
C SER A 104 -1.68 -0.36 12.96
N GLU A 105 -2.40 -0.13 14.06
CA GLU A 105 -1.85 0.42 15.30
C GLU A 105 -0.72 -0.43 15.91
N LEU A 106 -0.63 -1.70 15.49
CA LEU A 106 0.41 -2.64 15.92
C LEU A 106 1.72 -2.47 15.13
N ASN A 107 1.70 -1.76 14.00
CA ASN A 107 2.90 -1.54 13.21
C ASN A 107 3.79 -0.47 13.84
N THR A 108 5.09 -0.58 13.60
CA THR A 108 6.08 0.39 14.05
C THR A 108 6.65 1.21 12.89
N ILE A 109 7.12 2.42 13.20
CA ILE A 109 7.81 3.28 12.22
C ILE A 109 9.01 2.55 11.59
N SER A 110 9.75 1.76 12.39
CA SER A 110 10.88 0.97 11.90
C SER A 110 10.46 -0.08 10.87
N GLU A 111 9.38 -0.83 11.10
CA GLU A 111 8.85 -1.80 10.13
C GLU A 111 8.46 -1.12 8.81
N VAL A 112 7.83 0.04 8.90
CA VAL A 112 7.42 0.82 7.73
C VAL A 112 8.62 1.36 6.95
N GLN A 113 9.66 1.84 7.65
CA GLN A 113 10.90 2.28 7.02
C GLN A 113 11.64 1.12 6.34
N GLN A 114 11.64 -0.07 6.96
CA GLN A 114 12.22 -1.27 6.34
C GLN A 114 11.45 -1.68 5.08
N LEU A 115 10.11 -1.59 5.10
CA LEU A 115 9.29 -1.82 3.90
C LEU A 115 9.62 -0.81 2.79
N ALA A 116 9.72 0.48 3.12
CA ALA A 116 10.08 1.54 2.16
C ALA A 116 11.47 1.29 1.55
N GLN A 117 12.46 0.97 2.38
CA GLN A 117 13.82 0.64 1.93
C GLN A 117 13.81 -0.57 0.98
N LYS A 118 13.04 -1.61 1.30
CA LYS A 118 12.93 -2.80 0.46
C LYS A 118 12.26 -2.49 -0.88
N LEU A 119 11.25 -1.64 -0.89
CA LEU A 119 10.62 -1.16 -2.13
C LEU A 119 11.62 -0.38 -2.99
N ILE A 120 12.43 0.50 -2.40
CA ILE A 120 13.48 1.22 -3.14
C ILE A 120 14.46 0.23 -3.78
N GLU A 121 14.91 -0.79 -3.04
CA GLU A 121 15.81 -1.82 -3.58
C GLU A 121 15.22 -2.64 -4.74
N ILE A 122 13.90 -2.81 -4.75
CA ILE A 122 13.19 -3.60 -5.77
C ILE A 122 12.89 -2.73 -6.99
N VAL A 123 12.29 -1.56 -6.79
CA VAL A 123 11.74 -0.68 -7.82
C VAL A 123 12.78 0.28 -8.39
N GLY A 124 13.74 0.73 -7.58
CA GLY A 124 14.79 1.66 -7.99
C GLY A 124 15.91 1.05 -8.85
N LYS A 125 15.71 -0.17 -9.35
CA LYS A 125 16.60 -0.84 -10.31
C LYS A 125 16.20 -0.51 -11.74
#